data_AF-A0A967M2J9-F1
#
_entry.id   AF-A0A967M2J9-F1
#
_cell.length_a   1.000
_cell.length_b   1.000
_cell.length_c   1.000
_cell.angle_alpha   90.00
_cell.angle_beta   90.00
_cell.angle_gamma   90.00
#
_symmetry.space_group_name_H-M   'P 1'
#
loop_
_entity.id
_entity.type
_entity.pdbx_description
1 polymer ?
#
loop_
_entity_poly.entity_id
_entity_poly.type
_entity_poly.pdbx_seq_one_letter_code
_entity_poly.pdbx_strand_id
1 'polypeptide(L)' 'WNISLQARIDAALANGEIYLIYQPKILVNSGELVGVEALVRWRDPDKGLIQPDHFIRQCENAG' A
#
# COMPACT_ATOMS: atom_id res chain seq x y z
N TRP A 1 -4.21 -17.56 14.36
CA TRP A 1 -4.05 -16.10 14.41
C TRP A 1 -3.53 -15.49 13.09
N ASN A 2 -2.53 -16.09 12.40
CA ASN A 2 -1.97 -15.51 11.15
C ASN A 2 -2.89 -15.60 9.90
N ILE A 3 -3.72 -16.65 9.81
CA ILE A 3 -4.69 -16.87 8.72
C ILE A 3 -5.67 -15.70 8.57
N SER A 4 -6.00 -15.02 9.68
CA SER A 4 -6.98 -13.93 9.67
C SER A 4 -6.50 -12.67 8.93
N LEU A 5 -5.19 -12.40 8.92
CA LEU A 5 -4.66 -11.21 8.27
C LEU A 5 -4.48 -11.44 6.77
N GLN A 6 -3.97 -12.60 6.35
CA GLN A 6 -3.86 -12.93 4.92
C GLN A 6 -5.23 -12.92 4.25
N ALA A 7 -6.24 -13.59 4.83
CA ALA A 7 -7.60 -13.59 4.29
C ALA A 7 -8.20 -12.18 4.20
N ARG A 8 -7.83 -11.28 5.12
CA ARG A 8 -8.25 -9.87 5.06
C ARG A 8 -7.54 -9.10 3.96
N ILE A 9 -6.25 -9.34 3.73
CA ILE A 9 -5.48 -8.72 2.64
C ILE A 9 -6.07 -9.16 1.29
N ASP A 10 -6.35 -10.45 1.12
CA ASP A 10 -6.93 -10.99 -0.12
C ASP A 10 -8.31 -10.38 -0.41
N ALA A 11 -9.17 -10.28 0.62
CA ALA A 11 -10.47 -9.63 0.51
C ALA A 11 -10.34 -8.13 0.20
N ALA A 12 -9.42 -7.43 0.87
CA ALA A 12 -9.17 -6.01 0.66
C ALA A 12 -8.66 -5.70 -0.76
N LEU A 13 -7.81 -6.58 -1.33
CA LEU A 13 -7.40 -6.50 -2.72
C LEU A 13 -8.58 -6.67 -3.67
N ALA A 14 -9.41 -7.69 -3.45
CA ALA A 14 -10.60 -7.96 -4.28
C ALA A 14 -11.62 -6.81 -4.23
N ASN A 15 -11.73 -6.12 -3.09
CA ASN A 15 -12.64 -4.99 -2.89
C ASN A 15 -12.06 -3.63 -3.32
N GLY A 16 -10.80 -3.56 -3.76
CA GLY A 16 -10.14 -2.29 -4.11
C GLY A 16 -9.82 -1.40 -2.91
N GLU A 17 -9.79 -1.97 -1.70
CA GLU A 17 -9.41 -1.27 -0.47
C GLU A 17 -7.90 -1.06 -0.36
N ILE A 18 -7.13 -1.90 -1.06
CA ILE A 18 -5.69 -1.74 -1.24
C ILE A 18 -5.43 -1.13 -2.62
N TYR A 19 -4.76 0.03 -2.63
CA TYR A 19 -4.55 0.83 -3.84
C TYR A 19 -3.18 1.51 -3.82
N LEU A 20 -2.76 2.01 -4.98
CA LEU A 20 -1.52 2.77 -5.13
C LEU A 20 -1.80 4.27 -5.08
N ILE A 21 -0.94 5.00 -4.38
CA ILE A 21 -0.75 6.43 -4.58
C ILE A 21 0.63 6.68 -5.17
N TYR A 22 0.82 7.83 -5.82
CA TYR A 22 2.08 8.14 -6.50
C TYR A 22 2.74 9.37 -5.86
N GLN A 23 3.98 9.21 -5.41
CA GLN A 23 4.80 10.30 -4.90
C GLN A 23 5.73 10.82 -6.00
N PRO A 24 5.64 12.09 -6.41
CA PRO A 24 6.54 12.68 -7.40
C PRO A 24 8.00 12.71 -6.93
N LYS A 25 8.93 12.45 -7.85
CA LYS A 25 10.37 12.68 -7.69
C LYS A 25 10.79 13.86 -8.56
N ILE A 26 11.32 14.89 -7.92
CA ILE A 26 11.67 16.16 -8.57
C ILE A 26 13.20 16.30 -8.60
N LEU A 27 13.75 16.68 -9.75
CA LEU A 27 15.17 17.04 -9.85
C LEU A 27 15.38 18.39 -9.18
N VAL A 28 16.11 18.41 -8.06
CA VAL A 28 16.24 19.60 -7.19
C VAL A 28 16.76 20.84 -7.93
N ASN A 29 17.68 20.65 -8.88
CA ASN A 29 18.32 21.75 -9.59
C ASN A 29 17.41 22.41 -10.66
N SER A 30 16.55 21.64 -11.34
CA SER A 30 15.69 22.15 -12.41
C SER A 30 14.21 22.27 -12.03
N GLY A 31 13.79 21.61 -10.95
CA GLY A 31 12.37 21.47 -10.60
C GLY A 31 11.59 20.51 -11.51
N GLU A 32 12.26 19.81 -12.43
CA GLU A 32 11.60 18.89 -13.35
C GLU A 32 11.12 17.62 -12.66
N LEU A 33 9.95 17.14 -13.07
CA LEU A 33 9.45 15.82 -12.69
C LEU A 33 10.28 14.74 -13.42
N VAL A 34 11.06 13.98 -12.66
CA VAL A 34 11.93 12.92 -13.21
C VAL A 34 11.40 11.51 -12.97
N GLY A 35 10.31 11.39 -12.20
CA GLY A 35 9.65 10.10 -12.00
C GLY A 35 8.62 10.15 -10.88
N VAL A 36 8.08 8.97 -10.57
CA VAL A 36 7.14 8.77 -9.46
C VAL A 36 7.48 7.49 -8.71
N GLU A 37 7.18 7.46 -7.42
CA GLU A 37 7.17 6.25 -6.60
C GLU A 37 5.74 5.79 -6.39
N ALA A 38 5.45 4.54 -6.72
CA ALA A 38 4.18 3.91 -6.37
C ALA A 38 4.23 3.43 -4.92
N LEU A 39 3.32 3.94 -4.09
CA LEU A 39 3.24 3.62 -2.68
C LEU A 39 1.90 2.96 -2.37
N VAL A 40 1.93 1.73 -1.86
CA VAL A 40 0.73 0.98 -1.49
C VAL A 40 0.04 1.58 -0.28
N ARG A 41 -1.29 1.64 -0.31
CA ARG A 41 -2.16 2.12 0.77
C ARG A 41 -3.29 1.13 0.97
N TRP A 42 -3.75 1.01 2.21
CA TRP A 42 -4.92 0.22 2.54
C TRP A 42 -5.91 1.08 3.33
N ARG A 43 -7.11 1.27 2.79
CA ARG A 43 -8.22 1.91 3.49
C ARG A 43 -9.28 0.86 3.81
N ASP A 44 -9.20 0.33 5.03
CA ASP A 44 -10.19 -0.58 5.58
C ASP A 44 -11.49 0.20 5.86
N PRO A 45 -12.67 -0.33 5.51
CA PRO A 45 -13.94 0.38 5.66
C PRO A 45 -14.30 0.68 7.12
N ASP A 46 -13.89 -0.17 8.06
CA ASP A 46 -14.21 -0.04 9.48
C ASP A 46 -13.10 0.66 10.27
N LYS A 47 -11.84 0.38 9.91
CA LYS A 47 -10.64 0.84 10.64
C LYS A 47 -9.99 2.07 10.03
N GLY A 48 -10.41 2.48 8.84
CA GLY A 48 -9.81 3.57 8.11
C GLY A 48 -8.43 3.22 7.56
N LEU A 49 -7.50 4.17 7.58
CA LEU A 49 -6.18 3.99 6.99
C LEU A 49 -5.33 3.01 7.81
N ILE A 50 -4.92 1.91 7.17
CA ILE A 50 -3.97 0.96 7.74
C ILE A 50 -2.56 1.32 7.26
N GLN A 51 -1.63 1.44 8.21
CA GLN A 51 -0.24 1.76 7.89
C GLN A 51 0.44 0.62 7.14
N PRO A 52 1.27 0.91 6.11
CA PRO A 52 1.99 -0.10 5.32
C PRO A 52 2.75 -1.13 6.17
N ASP A 53 3.43 -0.67 7.23
CA ASP A 53 4.22 -1.52 8.13
C ASP A 53 3.42 -2.64 8.80
N HIS A 54 2.09 -2.48 8.90
CA HIS A 54 1.20 -3.48 9.52
C HIS A 54 0.82 -4.64 8.59
N PHE A 55 0.96 -4.49 7.27
CA PHE A 55 0.51 -5.51 6.32
C PHE A 55 1.56 -5.89 5.28
N ILE A 56 2.53 -5.03 4.98
CA ILE A 56 3.58 -5.32 4.00
C ILE A 56 4.37 -6.58 4.40
N ARG A 57 4.76 -6.72 5.68
CA ARG A 57 5.51 -7.91 6.13
C ARG A 57 4.74 -9.21 5.89
N GLN A 58 3.42 -9.20 6.01
CA GLN A 58 2.60 -10.37 5.77
C GLN A 58 2.53 -10.69 4.27
N CYS A 59 2.39 -9.67 3.42
CA CYS A 59 2.49 -9.84 1.97
C CYS A 59 3.85 -10.42 1.55
N GLU A 60 4.96 -9.94 2.12
CA GLU A 60 6.31 -10.43 1.83
C GLU A 60 6.52 -11.89 2.23
N ASN A 61 5.91 -12.35 3.32
CA ASN A 61 6.02 -13.75 3.79
C ASN A 61 5.11 -14.72 3.05
N ALA A 62 4.11 -14.22 2.31
CA ALA A 62 3.14 -15.04 1.58
C ALA A 62 3.61 -15.38 0.14
N GLY A 63 4.75 -14.81 -0.30
CA GLY A 63 5.36 -15.01 -1.61
C GLY A 63 6.68 -15.79 -1.57
#